data_AF-A0A4Y6QWW0-F1
#
_entry.id   AF-A0A4Y6QWW0-F1
#
_cell.length_a   1.000
_cell.length_b   1.000
_cell.length_c   1.000
_cell.angle_alpha   90.00
_cell.angle_beta   90.00
_cell.angle_gamma   90.00
#
_symmetry.space_group_name_H-M   'P 1'
#
loop_
_entity.id
_entity.type
_entity.pdbx_description
1 polymer ?
#
loop_
_entity_poly.entity_id
_entity_poly.type
_entity_poly.pdbx_seq_one_letter_code
_entity_poly.pdbx_strand_id
1 'polypeptide(L)'
;MKTTCPTAPRRQRRRPAVVFLALSAGLALTGCQISGTTNEPTSQGSTMSTSEFSTLDAAGVEQIRDSKSARLDMSSGKLEKAAVRVTEDSYGPEINTRDSGKIKLTIVAPSGEISGETDRIRLNTTDKRPDFSEVTYFLTAGSPDEYFELIRDGVARYGIDADSAERWIAGAQRDPERKTDFSITSGTSTGLDVNYDLRYDGGKDTQVIIVHVRPTD
;
A
#
# COMPACT_ATOMS: atom_id res chain seq x y z
N MET A 1 43.21 -43.49 6.31
CA MET A 1 42.27 -43.79 5.22
C MET A 1 41.95 -42.49 4.51
N LYS A 2 42.20 -42.47 3.19
CA LYS A 2 41.87 -41.37 2.28
C LYS A 2 40.41 -41.52 1.84
N THR A 3 39.62 -40.45 1.91
CA THR A 3 38.53 -40.24 0.93
C THR A 3 38.28 -38.74 0.78
N THR A 4 38.90 -38.17 -0.25
CA THR A 4 38.55 -36.87 -0.83
C THR A 4 37.43 -37.09 -1.86
N CYS A 5 36.42 -36.24 -1.88
CA CYS A 5 35.41 -36.19 -2.93
C CYS A 5 35.05 -34.73 -3.27
N PRO A 6 34.59 -34.45 -4.51
CA PRO A 6 35.22 -33.43 -5.34
C PRO A 6 34.32 -32.23 -5.69
N THR A 7 34.99 -31.10 -5.94
CA THR A 7 34.44 -29.84 -6.46
C THR A 7 33.86 -30.01 -7.86
N ALA A 8 32.60 -29.61 -8.05
CA ALA A 8 31.93 -29.57 -9.35
C ALA A 8 32.38 -28.36 -10.22
N PRO A 9 32.46 -28.50 -11.55
CA PRO A 9 32.98 -27.46 -12.43
C PRO A 9 31.95 -26.36 -12.75
N ARG A 10 32.39 -25.11 -12.61
CA ARG A 10 31.68 -23.89 -13.02
C ARG A 10 31.72 -23.77 -14.55
N ARG A 11 30.61 -24.08 -15.23
CA ARG A 11 30.47 -23.90 -16.68
C ARG A 11 30.44 -22.41 -17.05
N GLN A 12 31.50 -21.95 -17.71
CA GLN A 12 31.51 -20.73 -18.50
C GLN A 12 30.51 -20.86 -19.67
N ARG A 13 29.60 -19.91 -19.82
CA ARG A 13 28.95 -19.64 -21.11
C ARG A 13 29.42 -18.29 -21.64
N ARG A 14 30.06 -18.35 -22.81
CA ARG A 14 30.51 -17.22 -23.62
C ARG A 14 29.31 -16.70 -24.44
N ARG A 15 29.13 -15.36 -24.44
CA ARG A 15 28.86 -14.40 -25.55
C ARG A 15 27.70 -14.69 -26.53
N PRO A 16 26.95 -13.66 -27.01
CA PRO A 16 27.51 -12.63 -27.89
C PRO A 16 27.08 -11.17 -27.63
N ALA A 17 27.99 -10.28 -28.01
CA ALA A 17 27.73 -8.86 -28.24
C ALA A 17 26.93 -8.71 -29.52
N VAL A 18 25.91 -7.85 -29.50
CA VAL A 18 25.20 -7.40 -30.69
C VAL A 18 25.60 -5.95 -30.93
N VAL A 19 26.40 -5.76 -31.98
CA VAL A 19 26.71 -4.48 -32.62
C VAL A 19 25.84 -4.42 -33.86
N PHE A 20 25.06 -3.35 -34.03
CA PHE A 20 24.53 -2.97 -35.33
C PHE A 20 24.85 -1.50 -35.61
N LEU A 21 25.60 -1.31 -36.69
CA LEU A 21 25.86 -0.07 -37.43
C LEU A 21 24.53 0.52 -37.97
N ALA A 22 24.28 1.82 -37.80
CA ALA A 22 24.53 2.92 -38.74
C ALA A 22 23.70 2.87 -40.03
N LEU A 23 22.92 3.92 -40.35
CA LEU A 23 23.14 4.81 -41.51
C LEU A 23 22.03 5.88 -41.69
N SER A 24 22.48 7.15 -41.72
CA SER A 24 22.23 8.21 -42.72
C SER A 24 20.83 8.79 -43.04
N ALA A 25 20.81 10.13 -42.91
CA ALA A 25 20.46 11.14 -43.91
C ALA A 25 18.98 11.46 -44.25
N GLY A 26 18.54 12.61 -43.73
CA GLY A 26 18.36 13.84 -44.52
C GLY A 26 17.13 13.96 -45.42
N LEU A 27 16.27 14.94 -45.12
CA LEU A 27 15.67 15.85 -46.10
C LEU A 27 15.09 17.07 -45.38
N ALA A 28 15.65 18.24 -45.71
CA ALA A 28 15.13 19.54 -45.37
C ALA A 28 13.88 19.83 -46.20
N LEU A 29 12.84 20.36 -45.55
CA LEU A 29 11.74 21.06 -46.22
C LEU A 29 11.61 22.43 -45.57
N THR A 30 12.16 23.42 -46.26
CA THR A 30 11.85 24.83 -46.12
C THR A 30 10.42 25.10 -46.60
N GLY A 31 9.58 25.66 -45.73
CA GLY A 31 8.28 26.24 -46.10
C GLY A 31 8.10 27.58 -45.37
N CYS A 32 7.93 28.65 -46.14
CA CYS A 32 7.75 30.01 -45.64
C CYS A 32 6.31 30.29 -45.18
N GLN A 33 6.23 30.98 -44.03
CA GLN A 33 5.27 32.02 -43.62
C GLN A 33 3.77 31.86 -43.91
N ILE A 34 3.01 31.67 -42.82
CA ILE A 34 1.74 32.37 -42.60
C ILE A 34 1.75 32.89 -41.16
N SER A 35 1.84 34.21 -41.01
CA SER A 35 1.53 34.90 -39.76
C SER A 35 0.02 34.81 -39.54
N GLY A 36 -0.40 33.79 -38.79
CA GLY A 36 -1.73 33.67 -38.23
C GLY A 36 -1.57 33.45 -36.73
N THR A 37 -1.96 34.43 -35.94
CA THR A 37 -2.05 34.35 -34.47
C THR A 37 -3.06 33.26 -34.12
N THR A 38 -2.61 32.02 -34.08
CA THR A 38 -3.38 30.86 -33.64
C THR A 38 -2.61 30.31 -32.46
N ASN A 39 -3.17 30.49 -31.27
CA ASN A 39 -2.66 29.88 -30.05
C ASN A 39 -2.52 28.38 -30.30
N GLU A 40 -1.27 27.90 -30.29
CA GLU A 40 -0.95 26.50 -30.02
C GLU A 40 -1.78 26.04 -28.80
N PRO A 41 -2.48 24.89 -28.85
CA PRO A 41 -2.85 24.22 -27.62
C PRO A 41 -1.56 23.67 -27.01
N THR A 42 -0.92 24.50 -26.20
CA THR A 42 0.13 24.11 -25.28
C THR A 42 -0.38 22.97 -24.39
N SER A 43 0.47 21.97 -24.21
CA SER A 43 0.34 20.86 -23.27
C SER A 43 -0.84 19.92 -23.52
N GLN A 44 -0.50 18.70 -23.94
CA GLN A 44 -1.13 17.52 -23.33
C GLN A 44 -1.09 17.73 -21.82
N GLY A 45 -2.23 18.17 -21.27
CA GLY A 45 -2.46 18.19 -19.85
C GLY A 45 -2.21 16.77 -19.38
N SER A 46 -1.11 16.59 -18.62
CA SER A 46 -1.09 15.56 -17.60
C SER A 46 -2.47 15.59 -16.97
N THR A 47 -3.19 14.48 -17.07
CA THR A 47 -4.48 14.28 -16.43
C THR A 47 -4.18 14.20 -14.93
N MET A 48 -3.75 15.33 -14.35
CA MET A 48 -3.57 15.48 -12.92
C MET A 48 -4.93 15.18 -12.35
N SER A 49 -5.00 14.08 -11.60
CA SER A 49 -6.19 13.65 -10.91
C SER A 49 -6.74 14.85 -10.15
N THR A 50 -7.84 15.42 -10.62
CA THR A 50 -8.52 16.59 -10.01
C THR A 50 -9.28 16.20 -8.73
N SER A 51 -9.12 14.96 -8.30
CA SER A 51 -9.66 14.39 -7.08
C SER A 51 -8.57 14.39 -6.02
N GLU A 52 -8.87 14.91 -4.83
CA GLU A 52 -8.00 14.78 -3.65
C GLU A 52 -7.77 13.31 -3.25
N PHE A 53 -8.59 12.40 -3.75
CA PHE A 53 -8.54 10.96 -3.51
C PHE A 53 -7.75 10.23 -4.59
N SER A 54 -7.05 9.19 -4.14
CA SER A 54 -6.26 8.29 -4.98
C SER A 54 -7.16 7.36 -5.80
N THR A 55 -6.73 7.10 -7.03
CA THR A 55 -7.32 6.04 -7.87
C THR A 55 -6.55 4.73 -7.67
N LEU A 56 -7.21 3.62 -7.98
CA LEU A 56 -6.68 2.26 -7.81
C LEU A 56 -6.59 1.50 -9.13
N ASP A 57 -6.73 2.21 -10.26
CA ASP A 57 -6.27 1.76 -11.57
C ASP A 57 -4.74 1.68 -11.63
N ALA A 58 -4.20 1.10 -12.71
CA ALA A 58 -2.75 0.91 -12.83
C ALA A 58 -1.96 2.22 -12.68
N ALA A 59 -2.46 3.31 -13.28
CA ALA A 59 -1.82 4.63 -13.17
C ALA A 59 -1.90 5.20 -11.75
N GLY A 60 -3.04 5.06 -11.06
CA GLY A 60 -3.20 5.49 -9.68
C GLY A 60 -2.30 4.73 -8.71
N VAL A 61 -2.16 3.41 -8.90
CA VAL A 61 -1.27 2.57 -8.10
C VAL A 61 0.20 3.00 -8.27
N GLU A 62 0.65 3.27 -9.50
CA GLU A 62 2.00 3.83 -9.72
C GLU A 62 2.16 5.19 -9.06
N GLN A 63 1.16 6.07 -9.16
CA GLN A 63 1.20 7.38 -8.50
C GLN A 63 1.30 7.26 -6.97
N ILE A 64 0.59 6.32 -6.34
CA ILE A 64 0.71 6.05 -4.90
C ILE A 64 2.12 5.56 -4.57
N ARG A 65 2.68 4.66 -5.39
CA ARG A 65 4.05 4.16 -5.21
C ARG A 65 5.06 5.30 -5.32
N ASP A 66 4.94 6.19 -6.29
CA ASP A 66 5.90 7.28 -6.48
C ASP A 66 5.78 8.36 -5.41
N SER A 67 4.55 8.78 -5.11
CA SER A 67 4.29 9.87 -4.16
C SER A 67 4.35 9.46 -2.69
N LYS A 68 4.29 8.15 -2.40
CA LYS A 68 4.19 7.61 -1.02
C LYS A 68 2.99 8.17 -0.25
N SER A 69 1.90 8.46 -0.96
CA SER A 69 0.67 9.00 -0.38
C SER A 69 -0.55 8.30 -0.96
N ALA A 70 -1.48 7.92 -0.10
CA ALA A 70 -2.78 7.37 -0.51
C ALA A 70 -3.89 8.00 0.34
N ARG A 71 -4.91 8.55 -0.32
CA ARG A 71 -6.12 9.07 0.32
C ARG A 71 -7.34 8.35 -0.28
N LEU A 72 -8.05 7.57 0.51
CA LEU A 72 -9.22 6.80 0.08
C LEU A 72 -10.49 7.42 0.63
N ASP A 73 -11.52 7.54 -0.19
CA ASP A 73 -12.84 8.01 0.23
C ASP A 73 -13.72 6.81 0.61
N MET A 74 -14.01 6.67 1.90
CA MET A 74 -15.01 5.76 2.45
C MET A 74 -16.03 6.52 3.29
N SER A 75 -16.24 7.81 3.02
CA SER A 75 -17.17 8.68 3.78
C SER A 75 -18.62 8.19 3.74
N SER A 76 -18.99 7.43 2.71
CA SER A 76 -20.29 6.74 2.58
C SER A 76 -20.38 5.44 3.38
N GLY A 77 -19.28 4.98 3.98
CA GLY A 77 -19.15 3.68 4.65
C GLY A 77 -18.52 2.60 3.76
N LYS A 78 -18.34 2.87 2.46
CA LYS A 78 -17.83 1.89 1.49
C LYS A 78 -16.83 2.54 0.53
N LEU A 79 -15.93 1.72 0.00
CA LEU A 79 -15.06 2.09 -1.11
C LEU A 79 -15.63 1.46 -2.39
N GLU A 80 -16.21 2.28 -3.27
CA GLU A 80 -16.77 1.80 -4.54
C GLU A 80 -15.67 1.69 -5.59
N LYS A 81 -15.66 0.60 -6.38
CA LYS A 81 -14.67 0.41 -7.47
C LYS A 81 -14.71 1.54 -8.48
N ALA A 82 -15.91 1.97 -8.87
CA ALA A 82 -16.09 3.07 -9.81
C ALA A 82 -15.48 4.38 -9.30
N ALA A 83 -15.58 4.67 -7.99
CA ALA A 83 -15.03 5.88 -7.39
C ALA A 83 -13.50 5.94 -7.46
N VAL A 84 -12.84 4.76 -7.50
CA VAL A 84 -11.37 4.63 -7.59
C VAL A 84 -10.91 4.13 -8.96
N ARG A 85 -11.78 4.22 -10.00
CA ARG A 85 -11.48 3.85 -11.39
C ARG A 85 -11.12 2.37 -11.60
N VAL A 86 -11.61 1.49 -10.74
CA VAL A 86 -11.49 0.03 -10.91
C VAL A 86 -12.76 -0.48 -11.60
N THR A 87 -12.61 -1.41 -12.55
CA THR A 87 -13.77 -2.03 -13.23
C THR A 87 -14.44 -3.04 -12.31
N GLU A 88 -15.76 -3.24 -12.44
CA GLU A 88 -16.54 -4.11 -11.55
C GLU A 88 -16.06 -5.58 -11.58
N ASP A 89 -15.56 -6.04 -12.72
CA ASP A 89 -15.02 -7.39 -12.93
C ASP A 89 -13.57 -7.58 -12.42
N SER A 90 -12.94 -6.52 -11.91
CA SER A 90 -11.56 -6.58 -11.41
C SER A 90 -11.46 -7.05 -9.96
N TYR A 91 -10.35 -7.71 -9.65
CA TYR A 91 -9.88 -7.90 -8.28
C TYR A 91 -9.16 -6.64 -7.79
N GLY A 92 -9.06 -6.50 -6.47
CA GLY A 92 -8.43 -5.33 -5.87
C GLY A 92 -6.91 -5.38 -5.94
N PRO A 93 -6.25 -4.22 -6.13
CA PRO A 93 -4.80 -4.19 -6.22
C PRO A 93 -4.14 -4.45 -4.86
N GLU A 94 -2.90 -4.92 -4.93
CA GLU A 94 -1.97 -4.84 -3.81
C GLU A 94 -0.89 -3.81 -4.13
N ILE A 95 -0.69 -2.89 -3.19
CA ILE A 95 0.31 -1.84 -3.27
C ILE A 95 1.40 -2.20 -2.27
N ASN A 96 2.65 -2.26 -2.72
CA ASN A 96 3.80 -2.59 -1.89
C ASN A 96 4.96 -1.65 -2.23
N THR A 97 5.55 -1.03 -1.20
CA THR A 97 6.66 -0.07 -1.30
C THR A 97 7.82 -0.40 -0.37
N ARG A 98 7.90 -1.63 0.15
CA ARG A 98 8.88 -2.08 1.17
C ARG A 98 10.31 -1.56 0.95
N ASP A 99 10.80 -1.58 -0.28
CA ASP A 99 12.18 -1.22 -0.61
C ASP A 99 12.38 0.28 -0.92
N SER A 100 11.33 1.08 -0.78
CA SER A 100 11.28 2.47 -1.25
C SER A 100 10.65 3.46 -0.27
N GLY A 101 10.20 2.99 0.90
CA GLY A 101 9.64 3.81 1.97
C GLY A 101 8.16 3.55 2.27
N LYS A 102 7.66 4.13 3.37
CA LYS A 102 6.27 3.99 3.81
C LYS A 102 5.35 4.95 3.05
N ILE A 103 4.15 4.48 2.75
CA ILE A 103 3.02 5.25 2.27
C ILE A 103 2.31 5.88 3.48
N LYS A 104 2.06 7.18 3.42
CA LYS A 104 1.11 7.84 4.31
C LYS A 104 -0.30 7.55 3.80
N LEU A 105 -1.00 6.63 4.47
CA LEU A 105 -2.38 6.26 4.15
C LEU A 105 -3.34 7.08 4.99
N THR A 106 -4.37 7.63 4.34
CA THR A 106 -5.54 8.22 4.99
C THR A 106 -6.81 7.65 4.35
N ILE A 107 -7.76 7.21 5.16
CA ILE A 107 -9.09 6.76 4.76
C ILE A 107 -10.06 7.70 5.42
N VAL A 108 -10.79 8.47 4.60
CA VAL A 108 -11.89 9.30 5.08
C VAL A 108 -13.06 8.37 5.39
N ALA A 109 -13.49 8.34 6.64
CA ALA A 109 -14.56 7.47 7.12
C ALA A 109 -15.86 8.29 7.31
N PRO A 110 -17.02 7.65 7.54
CA PRO A 110 -18.26 8.38 7.82
C PRO A 110 -18.16 9.34 9.00
N SER A 111 -17.29 9.02 9.96
CA SER A 111 -16.97 9.88 11.11
C SER A 111 -15.46 9.93 11.30
N GLY A 112 -14.82 11.04 10.93
CA GLY A 112 -13.38 11.23 11.08
C GLY A 112 -12.53 10.51 10.03
N GLU A 113 -11.27 10.21 10.37
CA GLU A 113 -10.30 9.63 9.46
C GLU A 113 -9.53 8.48 10.13
N ILE A 114 -9.24 7.44 9.35
CA ILE A 114 -8.30 6.37 9.72
C ILE A 114 -6.99 6.65 8.99
N SER A 115 -5.87 6.65 9.71
CA SER A 115 -4.57 6.88 9.10
C SER A 115 -3.47 6.00 9.68
N GLY A 116 -2.41 5.83 8.90
CA GLY A 116 -1.23 5.07 9.28
C GLY A 116 -0.11 5.19 8.25
N GLU A 117 1.10 4.86 8.68
CA GLU A 117 2.26 4.73 7.78
C GLU A 117 2.53 3.26 7.50
N THR A 118 2.41 2.86 6.24
CA THR A 118 2.45 1.45 5.83
C THR A 118 3.32 1.25 4.60
N ASP A 119 4.03 0.14 4.50
CA ASP A 119 4.70 -0.24 3.26
C ASP A 119 3.81 -1.10 2.34
N ARG A 120 2.62 -1.48 2.81
CA ARG A 120 1.73 -2.40 2.10
C ARG A 120 0.26 -2.06 2.32
N ILE A 121 -0.50 -2.01 1.23
CA ILE A 121 -1.95 -1.82 1.24
C ILE A 121 -2.55 -2.93 0.38
N ARG A 122 -3.51 -3.67 0.91
CA ARG A 122 -4.25 -4.70 0.18
C ARG A 122 -5.72 -4.33 0.15
N LEU A 123 -6.29 -4.33 -1.05
CA LEU A 123 -7.67 -4.01 -1.28
C LEU A 123 -8.40 -5.31 -1.63
N ASN A 124 -9.28 -5.79 -0.74
CA ASN A 124 -10.00 -7.04 -0.93
C ASN A 124 -11.33 -6.77 -1.63
N THR A 125 -11.56 -7.46 -2.74
CA THR A 125 -12.83 -7.49 -3.48
C THR A 125 -12.84 -8.72 -4.40
N THR A 126 -13.94 -8.93 -5.11
CA THR A 126 -14.14 -10.01 -6.09
C THR A 126 -14.68 -9.43 -7.39
N ASP A 127 -14.63 -10.19 -8.47
CA ASP A 127 -15.23 -9.87 -9.78
C ASP A 127 -16.77 -9.73 -9.78
N LYS A 128 -17.44 -10.03 -8.66
CA LYS A 128 -18.90 -9.98 -8.50
C LYS A 128 -19.38 -8.84 -7.60
N ARG A 129 -18.47 -8.03 -7.07
CA ARG A 129 -18.79 -6.95 -6.13
C ARG A 129 -18.49 -5.59 -6.77
N PRO A 130 -19.38 -4.60 -6.63
CA PRO A 130 -19.10 -3.24 -7.08
C PRO A 130 -18.16 -2.49 -6.11
N ASP A 131 -17.96 -3.01 -4.89
CA ASP A 131 -17.24 -2.39 -3.79
C ASP A 131 -16.03 -3.21 -3.32
N PHE A 132 -15.18 -2.61 -2.49
CA PHE A 132 -14.16 -3.31 -1.71
C PHE A 132 -14.72 -3.71 -0.35
N SER A 133 -14.56 -5.00 -0.01
CA SER A 133 -15.02 -5.53 1.27
C SER A 133 -14.08 -5.20 2.43
N GLU A 134 -12.81 -4.92 2.14
CA GLU A 134 -11.82 -4.63 3.18
C GLU A 134 -10.60 -3.90 2.60
N VAL A 135 -10.13 -2.89 3.33
CA VAL A 135 -8.81 -2.27 3.16
C VAL A 135 -7.92 -2.81 4.28
N THR A 136 -6.83 -3.48 3.91
CA THR A 136 -5.84 -3.98 4.87
C THR A 136 -4.53 -3.21 4.72
N TYR A 137 -3.95 -2.76 5.83
CA TYR A 137 -2.61 -2.17 5.85
C TYR A 137 -1.79 -2.66 7.05
N PHE A 138 -0.48 -2.43 6.99
CA PHE A 138 0.48 -3.04 7.91
C PHE A 138 1.26 -1.95 8.63
N LEU A 139 1.00 -1.81 9.93
CA LEU A 139 1.84 -0.99 10.79
C LEU A 139 3.02 -1.84 11.25
N THR A 140 4.19 -1.22 11.31
CA THR A 140 5.41 -1.87 11.82
C THR A 140 6.01 -1.01 12.91
N ALA A 141 6.42 -1.64 14.01
CA ALA A 141 7.17 -0.98 15.08
C ALA A 141 8.56 -1.60 15.20
N GLY A 142 9.57 -0.77 15.42
CA GLY A 142 10.96 -1.17 15.65
C GLY A 142 11.27 -1.52 17.11
N SER A 143 10.29 -1.37 18.01
CA SER A 143 10.42 -1.74 19.41
C SER A 143 9.07 -2.17 20.02
N PRO A 144 9.07 -2.92 21.14
CA PRO A 144 7.85 -3.22 21.88
C PRO A 144 7.11 -1.98 22.38
N ASP A 145 7.82 -0.94 22.82
CA ASP A 145 7.19 0.28 23.33
C ASP A 145 6.41 1.02 22.24
N GLU A 146 7.05 1.23 21.07
CA GLU A 146 6.38 1.78 19.88
C GLU A 146 5.18 0.92 19.46
N TYR A 147 5.32 -0.41 19.53
CA TYR A 147 4.22 -1.33 19.22
C TYR A 147 3.01 -1.13 20.14
N PHE A 148 3.24 -1.02 21.44
CA PHE A 148 2.17 -0.79 22.42
C PHE A 148 1.55 0.61 22.28
N GLU A 149 2.34 1.62 21.92
CA GLU A 149 1.84 2.96 21.59
C GLU A 149 0.90 2.93 20.38
N LEU A 150 1.26 2.22 19.31
CA LEU A 150 0.39 2.06 18.13
C LEU A 150 -0.95 1.39 18.49
N ILE A 151 -0.94 0.38 19.36
CA ILE A 151 -2.18 -0.26 19.84
C ILE A 151 -3.05 0.76 20.59
N ARG A 152 -2.46 1.50 21.53
CA ARG A 152 -3.18 2.49 22.34
C ARG A 152 -3.71 3.66 21.52
N ASP A 153 -2.97 4.10 20.51
CA ASP A 153 -3.45 5.10 19.54
C ASP A 153 -4.69 4.59 18.80
N GLY A 154 -4.65 3.33 18.32
CA GLY A 154 -5.79 2.69 17.68
C GLY A 154 -7.02 2.58 18.59
N VAL A 155 -6.82 2.24 19.87
CA VAL A 155 -7.87 2.24 20.91
C VAL A 155 -8.49 3.62 21.05
N ALA A 156 -7.68 4.65 21.27
CA ALA A 156 -8.18 6.01 21.49
C ALA A 156 -8.90 6.58 20.27
N ARG A 157 -8.38 6.33 19.06
CA ARG A 157 -8.89 6.95 17.82
C ARG A 157 -10.08 6.21 17.22
N TYR A 158 -10.06 4.88 17.26
CA TYR A 158 -11.01 4.07 16.51
C TYR A 158 -12.03 3.35 17.41
N GLY A 159 -11.89 3.49 18.74
CA GLY A 159 -12.78 2.86 19.72
C GLY A 159 -12.58 1.35 19.81
N ILE A 160 -11.37 0.86 19.54
CA ILE A 160 -10.98 -0.54 19.77
C ILE A 160 -11.09 -0.83 21.28
N ASP A 161 -11.47 -2.06 21.66
CA ASP A 161 -11.70 -2.43 23.05
C ASP A 161 -10.43 -2.26 23.92
N ALA A 162 -10.43 -1.21 24.76
CA ALA A 162 -9.29 -0.83 25.59
C ALA A 162 -8.92 -1.93 26.59
N ASP A 163 -9.91 -2.58 27.18
CA ASP A 163 -9.72 -3.63 28.18
C ASP A 163 -9.04 -4.86 27.56
N SER A 164 -9.44 -5.28 26.36
CA SER A 164 -8.80 -6.36 25.62
C SER A 164 -7.39 -5.98 25.19
N ALA A 165 -7.18 -4.76 24.72
CA ALA A 165 -5.86 -4.26 24.34
C ALA A 165 -4.89 -4.27 25.54
N GLU A 166 -5.26 -3.68 26.67
CA GLU A 166 -4.38 -3.61 27.85
C GLU A 166 -4.16 -4.97 28.51
N ARG A 167 -5.17 -5.86 28.52
CA ARG A 167 -4.95 -7.26 28.97
C ARG A 167 -3.92 -7.97 28.11
N TRP A 168 -3.98 -7.78 26.80
CA TRP A 168 -3.01 -8.37 25.88
C TRP A 168 -1.62 -7.74 26.08
N ILE A 169 -1.51 -6.41 26.17
CA ILE A 169 -0.24 -5.69 26.40
C ILE A 169 0.41 -6.16 27.70
N ALA A 170 -0.34 -6.22 28.80
CA ALA A 170 0.17 -6.71 30.09
C ALA A 170 0.66 -8.17 30.00
N GLY A 171 0.04 -8.98 29.14
CA GLY A 171 0.47 -10.34 28.85
C GLY A 171 1.77 -10.40 28.05
N ALA A 172 1.93 -9.55 27.04
CA ALA A 172 3.16 -9.43 26.25
C ALA A 172 4.33 -8.89 27.10
N GLN A 173 4.08 -7.90 27.96
CA GLN A 173 5.09 -7.36 28.87
C GLN A 173 5.58 -8.36 29.92
N ARG A 174 4.72 -9.28 30.36
CA ARG A 174 5.07 -10.32 31.33
C ARG A 174 5.99 -11.40 30.73
N ASP A 175 5.85 -11.64 29.43
CA ASP A 175 6.59 -12.67 28.70
C ASP A 175 7.04 -12.11 27.34
N PRO A 176 8.03 -11.20 27.35
CA PRO A 176 8.35 -10.35 26.21
C PRO A 176 8.98 -11.11 25.05
N GLU A 177 9.54 -12.30 25.28
CA GLU A 177 10.15 -13.14 24.24
C GLU A 177 9.11 -14.01 23.51
N ARG A 178 7.91 -14.18 24.07
CA ARG A 178 6.90 -15.08 23.54
C ARG A 178 6.26 -14.53 22.27
N LYS A 179 6.26 -15.35 21.23
CA LYS A 179 5.47 -15.10 20.02
C LYS A 179 3.97 -15.24 20.32
N THR A 180 3.19 -14.26 19.88
CA THR A 180 1.73 -14.24 20.02
C THR A 180 1.06 -13.68 18.77
N ASP A 181 -0.11 -14.24 18.47
CA ASP A 181 -1.01 -13.79 17.42
C ASP A 181 -2.38 -13.54 18.08
N PHE A 182 -2.94 -12.35 17.94
CA PHE A 182 -4.19 -11.99 18.61
C PHE A 182 -4.98 -10.92 17.85
N SER A 183 -6.24 -11.20 17.54
CA SER A 183 -7.16 -10.19 16.99
C SER A 183 -7.92 -9.53 18.14
N ILE A 184 -7.73 -8.21 18.30
CA ILE A 184 -8.48 -7.43 19.29
C ILE A 184 -9.92 -7.26 18.78
N THR A 185 -10.89 -7.19 19.69
CA THR A 185 -12.25 -6.76 19.34
C THR A 185 -12.22 -5.41 18.63
N SER A 186 -12.84 -5.34 17.45
CA SER A 186 -12.84 -4.14 16.61
C SER A 186 -13.47 -2.93 17.29
N GLY A 187 -13.06 -1.74 16.84
CA GLY A 187 -13.73 -0.49 17.13
C GLY A 187 -14.56 0.01 15.94
N THR A 188 -15.59 0.81 16.21
CA THR A 188 -16.48 1.37 15.19
C THR A 188 -16.67 2.88 15.29
N SER A 189 -15.83 3.58 16.06
CA SER A 189 -16.02 5.01 16.34
C SER A 189 -15.95 5.88 15.07
N THR A 190 -15.35 5.37 14.00
CA THR A 190 -15.25 6.09 12.72
C THR A 190 -16.42 5.83 11.77
N GLY A 191 -17.36 4.97 12.14
CA GLY A 191 -18.42 4.47 11.24
C GLY A 191 -17.99 3.31 10.34
N LEU A 192 -16.73 2.86 10.46
CA LEU A 192 -16.19 1.65 9.83
C LEU A 192 -15.75 0.65 10.92
N ASP A 193 -15.77 -0.65 10.63
CA ASP A 193 -15.16 -1.68 11.48
C ASP A 193 -13.64 -1.61 11.34
N VAL A 194 -12.94 -1.26 12.44
CA VAL A 194 -11.48 -1.20 12.49
C VAL A 194 -10.98 -2.28 13.45
N ASN A 195 -10.29 -3.27 12.91
CA ASN A 195 -9.73 -4.39 13.65
C ASN A 195 -8.20 -4.36 13.64
N TYR A 196 -7.58 -4.60 14.80
CA TYR A 196 -6.14 -4.78 14.92
C TYR A 196 -5.83 -6.27 15.17
N ASP A 197 -5.17 -6.91 14.21
CA ASP A 197 -4.58 -8.23 14.35
C ASP A 197 -3.09 -8.09 14.70
N LEU A 198 -2.81 -8.39 15.96
CA LEU A 198 -1.52 -8.23 16.61
C LEU A 198 -0.61 -9.41 16.29
N ARG A 199 0.49 -9.14 15.60
CA ARG A 199 1.58 -10.08 15.32
C ARG A 199 2.82 -9.65 16.10
N TYR A 200 3.00 -10.27 17.27
CA TYR A 200 4.11 -9.99 18.17
C TYR A 200 5.05 -11.19 18.25
N ASP A 201 6.34 -10.96 18.10
CA ASP A 201 7.40 -11.94 18.14
C ASP A 201 8.62 -11.31 18.82
N GLY A 202 8.77 -11.56 20.12
CA GLY A 202 9.83 -10.97 20.95
C GLY A 202 11.26 -11.30 20.50
N GLY A 203 11.42 -12.34 19.67
CA GLY A 203 12.70 -12.68 19.05
C GLY A 203 13.04 -11.86 17.80
N LYS A 204 12.21 -10.88 17.42
CA LYS A 204 12.39 -10.05 16.22
C LYS A 204 12.53 -8.57 16.55
N ASP A 205 13.27 -7.88 15.70
CA ASP A 205 13.44 -6.43 15.78
C ASP A 205 12.25 -5.63 15.22
N THR A 206 11.28 -6.30 14.60
CA THR A 206 10.11 -5.65 14.00
C THR A 206 8.85 -6.39 14.34
N GLN A 207 7.91 -5.64 14.92
CA GLN A 207 6.58 -6.11 15.29
C GLN A 207 5.56 -5.58 14.30
N VAL A 208 4.49 -6.34 14.04
CA VAL A 208 3.51 -6.00 12.98
C VAL A 208 2.10 -5.95 13.56
N ILE A 209 1.35 -4.92 13.20
CA ILE A 209 -0.10 -4.86 13.39
C ILE A 209 -0.72 -4.89 12.00
N ILE A 210 -1.55 -5.88 11.75
CA ILE A 210 -2.36 -5.93 10.53
C ILE A 210 -3.66 -5.21 10.86
N VAL A 211 -3.89 -4.08 10.21
CA VAL A 211 -5.10 -3.29 10.39
C VAL A 211 -6.07 -3.65 9.30
N HIS A 212 -7.26 -4.08 9.70
CA HIS A 212 -8.38 -4.35 8.81
C HIS A 212 -9.40 -3.22 8.96
N VAL A 213 -9.82 -2.64 7.84
CA VAL A 213 -10.87 -1.63 7.77
C VAL A 213 -11.98 -2.14 6.86
N ARG A 214 -13.20 -2.25 7.39
CA ARG A 214 -14.35 -2.84 6.69
C ARG A 214 -15.59 -1.96 6.81
N PRO A 215 -16.52 -2.04 5.85
CA PRO A 215 -17.89 -1.57 6.05
C PRO A 215 -18.54 -2.26 7.27
N THR A 216 -19.52 -1.62 7.89
CA THR A 216 -20.24 -2.14 9.07
C THR A 216 -21.50 -2.94 8.72
N ASP A 217 -21.85 -3.01 7.43
CA ASP A 217 -23.12 -3.54 6.89
C ASP A 217 -22.97 -4.76 5.98
#